data_AF-A0AAQ3QH36-F1
#
_entry.id   AF-A0AAQ3QH36-F1
#
_cell.length_a   1.000
_cell.length_b   1.000
_cell.length_c   1.000
_cell.angle_alpha   90.00
_cell.angle_beta   90.00
_cell.angle_gamma   90.00
#
_symmetry.space_group_name_H-M   'P 1'
#
loop_
_entity.id
_entity.type
_entity.pdbx_description
1 polymer ?
#
loop_
_entity_poly.entity_id
_entity_poly.type
_entity_poly.pdbx_seq_one_letter_code
_entity_poly.pdbx_strand_id
1 'polypeptide(L)'
;MDVLAEKMIESLTQWNIETKMSTITVDNCSSNDGMIRLVQEKLSNELLLQGKFLHMRCCAHILNLIVKDGLFVIEGSIETIRDSVSFWSASPSRMEKFEDVARQLKISCTKKLALDCKTRWNSTNLMLQTALEYKDVFPRLKLREKAYCTLPT
;
A
#
# COMPACT_ATOMS: atom_id res chain seq x y z
N MET A 1 29.06 12.19 2.76
CA MET A 1 28.58 11.55 1.53
C MET A 1 27.34 10.77 1.90
N ASP A 2 26.36 10.63 1.00
CA ASP A 2 25.16 9.83 1.29
C ASP A 2 25.52 8.34 1.37
N VAL A 3 25.19 7.67 2.48
CA VAL A 3 25.48 6.25 2.73
C VAL A 3 24.85 5.37 1.65
N LEU A 4 23.67 5.74 1.13
CA LEU A 4 23.01 5.01 0.06
C LEU A 4 23.80 5.09 -1.24
N ALA A 5 24.34 6.27 -1.57
CA ALA A 5 25.15 6.46 -2.78
C ALA A 5 26.46 5.67 -2.71
N GLU A 6 27.16 5.71 -1.56
CA GLU A 6 28.38 4.92 -1.36
C GLU A 6 28.11 3.43 -1.55
N LYS A 7 27.06 2.90 -0.90
CA LYS A 7 26.72 1.48 -1.00
C LYS A 7 26.31 1.08 -2.41
N MET A 8 25.58 1.95 -3.11
CA MET A 8 25.17 1.71 -4.49
C MET A 8 26.40 1.64 -5.41
N ILE A 9 27.31 2.61 -5.32
CA ILE A 9 28.54 2.63 -6.13
C ILE A 9 29.42 1.43 -5.85
N GLU A 10 29.65 1.09 -4.57
CA GLU A 10 30.38 -0.12 -4.19
C GLU A 10 29.78 -1.37 -4.82
N SER A 11 28.44 -1.50 -4.79
CA SER A 11 27.75 -2.66 -5.35
C SER A 11 27.90 -2.72 -6.87
N LEU A 12 27.75 -1.58 -7.56
CA LEU A 12 27.92 -1.50 -9.01
C LEU A 12 29.34 -1.88 -9.44
N THR A 13 30.36 -1.35 -8.76
CA THR A 13 31.78 -1.65 -9.04
C THR A 13 32.15 -3.09 -8.70
N GLN A 14 31.65 -3.63 -7.58
CA GLN A 14 31.86 -5.05 -7.22
C GLN A 14 31.32 -5.98 -8.31
N TRP A 15 30.24 -5.59 -8.98
CA TRP A 15 29.62 -6.38 -10.04
C TRP A 15 30.17 -6.04 -11.43
N ASN A 16 31.04 -5.03 -11.55
CA ASN A 16 31.60 -4.54 -12.81
C ASN A 16 30.51 -4.20 -13.85
N ILE A 17 29.47 -3.48 -13.40
CA ILE A 17 28.30 -3.06 -14.20
C ILE A 17 28.07 -1.55 -14.21
N GLU A 18 28.91 -0.76 -13.54
CA GLU A 18 28.81 0.69 -13.43
C GLU A 18 28.76 1.38 -14.81
N THR A 19 29.48 0.85 -15.80
CA THR A 19 29.50 1.34 -17.20
C THR A 19 28.38 0.77 -18.08
N LYS A 20 27.72 -0.29 -17.62
CA LYS A 20 26.74 -1.07 -18.40
C LYS A 20 25.31 -0.66 -18.09
N MET A 21 25.13 0.24 -17.13
CA MET A 21 23.82 0.66 -16.65
C MET A 21 23.33 1.88 -17.42
N SER A 22 22.10 1.79 -17.93
CA SER A 22 21.41 2.92 -18.55
C SER A 22 20.60 3.73 -17.54
N THR A 23 19.87 3.03 -16.66
CA THR A 23 18.81 3.62 -15.84
C THR A 23 18.66 2.86 -14.53
N ILE A 24 18.47 3.61 -13.45
CA ILE A 24 18.07 3.15 -12.12
C ILE A 24 16.64 3.60 -11.89
N THR A 25 15.76 2.66 -11.55
CA THR A 25 14.39 2.97 -11.15
C THR A 25 14.26 2.94 -9.63
N VAL A 26 13.84 4.05 -9.04
CA VAL A 26 13.68 4.22 -7.58
C VAL A 26 12.30 4.80 -7.27
N ASP A 27 11.82 4.62 -6.05
CA ASP A 27 10.56 5.24 -5.61
C ASP A 27 10.69 6.77 -5.52
N ASN A 28 9.54 7.45 -5.43
CA ASN A 28 9.47 8.91 -5.52
C ASN A 28 9.79 9.57 -4.16
N CYS A 29 10.97 9.30 -3.62
CA CYS A 29 11.48 9.89 -2.39
C CYS A 29 12.61 10.89 -2.68
N SER A 30 12.64 12.01 -1.95
CA SER A 30 13.65 13.05 -2.14
C SER A 30 15.07 12.59 -1.79
N SER A 31 15.22 11.62 -0.89
CA SER A 31 16.52 11.01 -0.59
C SER A 31 17.14 10.36 -1.83
N ASN A 32 16.30 9.79 -2.71
CA ASN A 32 16.79 9.14 -3.92
C ASN A 32 17.32 10.14 -4.94
N ASP A 33 16.81 11.37 -4.96
CA ASP A 33 17.35 12.43 -5.83
C ASP A 33 18.81 12.75 -5.48
N GLY A 34 19.09 12.90 -4.18
CA GLY A 34 20.45 13.13 -3.69
C GLY A 34 21.38 11.97 -4.00
N MET A 35 20.95 10.74 -3.73
CA MET A 35 21.70 9.53 -4.04
C MET A 35 22.03 9.44 -5.54
N ILE A 36 21.04 9.54 -6.43
CA ILE A 36 21.26 9.39 -7.88
C ILE A 36 22.18 10.48 -8.40
N ARG A 37 22.04 11.71 -7.90
CA ARG A 37 22.97 12.80 -8.25
C ARG A 37 24.42 12.46 -7.89
N LEU A 38 24.67 11.94 -6.69
CA LEU A 38 26.02 11.54 -6.27
C LEU A 38 26.58 10.37 -7.10
N VAL A 39 25.73 9.40 -7.44
CA VAL A 39 26.09 8.30 -8.35
C VAL A 39 26.47 8.83 -9.72
N GLN A 40 25.68 9.75 -10.28
CA GLN A 40 25.95 10.36 -11.58
C GLN A 40 27.24 11.19 -11.56
N GLU A 41 27.46 12.00 -10.52
CA GLU A 41 28.69 12.80 -10.37
C GLU A 41 29.94 11.91 -10.36
N LYS A 42 29.90 10.77 -9.64
CA LYS A 42 31.05 9.84 -9.56
C LYS A 42 31.27 9.00 -10.81
N LEU A 43 30.21 8.65 -11.55
CA LEU A 43 30.28 7.74 -12.70
C LEU A 43 30.10 8.43 -14.07
N SER A 44 29.94 9.75 -14.10
CA SER A 44 29.49 10.54 -15.26
C SER A 44 30.13 10.19 -16.62
N ASN A 45 31.46 9.99 -16.67
CA ASN A 45 32.17 9.67 -17.91
C ASN A 45 31.97 8.22 -18.41
N GLU A 46 31.54 7.34 -17.52
CA GLU A 46 31.38 5.90 -17.74
C GLU A 46 29.93 5.53 -18.05
N LEU A 47 28.98 6.44 -17.80
CA LEU A 47 27.55 6.20 -17.99
C LEU A 47 27.10 6.40 -19.44
N LEU A 48 26.17 5.55 -19.87
CA LEU A 48 25.50 5.69 -21.16
C LEU A 48 24.85 7.08 -21.29
N LEU A 49 25.11 7.75 -22.41
CA LEU A 49 24.60 9.09 -22.70
C LEU A 49 24.90 10.10 -21.57
N GLN A 50 26.05 9.96 -20.89
CA GLN A 50 26.47 10.82 -19.77
C GLN A 50 25.45 10.85 -18.61
N GLY A 51 24.71 9.75 -18.43
CA GLY A 51 23.71 9.61 -17.38
C GLY A 51 22.42 10.40 -17.60
N LYS A 52 22.15 10.90 -18.82
CA LYS A 52 20.92 11.67 -19.12
C LYS A 52 19.62 10.97 -18.71
N PHE A 53 19.60 9.64 -18.76
CA PHE A 53 18.45 8.80 -18.39
C PHE A 53 18.73 7.90 -17.20
N LEU A 54 19.70 8.26 -16.35
CA LEU A 54 20.10 7.46 -15.19
C LEU A 54 18.97 7.35 -14.16
N HIS A 55 18.18 8.42 -13.98
CA HIS A 55 17.11 8.43 -13.00
C HIS A 55 15.74 8.16 -13.64
N MET A 56 15.08 7.08 -13.24
CA MET A 56 13.66 6.85 -13.51
C MET A 56 12.87 6.73 -12.21
N ARG A 57 11.70 7.36 -12.16
CA ARG A 57 10.77 7.20 -11.03
C ARG A 57 9.94 5.93 -11.21
N CYS A 58 9.68 5.23 -10.12
CA CYS A 58 8.86 4.03 -10.14
C CYS A 58 7.39 4.35 -10.44
N CYS A 59 6.89 3.91 -11.60
CA CYS A 59 5.49 4.09 -12.00
C CYS A 59 4.50 3.49 -10.99
N ALA A 60 4.82 2.35 -10.39
CA ALA A 60 3.95 1.73 -9.37
C ALA A 60 3.82 2.61 -8.11
N HIS A 61 4.90 3.31 -7.74
CA HIS A 61 4.86 4.26 -6.63
C HIS A 61 4.06 5.51 -7.00
N ILE A 62 4.23 6.05 -8.22
CA ILE A 62 3.43 7.18 -8.72
C ILE A 62 1.93 6.82 -8.71
N LEU A 63 1.56 5.64 -9.21
CA LEU A 63 0.18 5.16 -9.17
C LEU A 63 -0.35 5.07 -7.74
N ASN A 64 0.45 4.57 -6.79
CA ASN A 64 0.07 4.54 -5.38
C ASN A 64 -0.18 5.94 -4.81
N LEU A 65 0.60 6.96 -5.20
CA LEU A 65 0.38 8.34 -4.79
C LEU A 65 -0.95 8.88 -5.36
N ILE A 66 -1.20 8.68 -6.65
CA ILE A 66 -2.45 9.10 -7.31
C ILE A 66 -3.67 8.44 -6.64
N VAL A 67 -3.62 7.13 -6.41
CA VAL A 67 -4.73 6.41 -5.78
C VAL A 67 -4.94 6.89 -4.34
N LYS A 68 -3.88 7.11 -3.56
CA LYS A 68 -4.00 7.63 -2.20
C LYS A 68 -4.66 9.00 -2.16
N ASP A 69 -4.27 9.89 -3.07
CA ASP A 69 -4.88 11.22 -3.20
C ASP A 69 -6.37 11.11 -3.53
N GLY A 70 -6.74 10.18 -4.43
CA GLY A 70 -8.15 9.88 -4.71
C GLY A 70 -8.91 9.29 -3.51
N LEU A 71 -8.29 8.40 -2.74
CA LEU A 71 -8.90 7.79 -1.55
C LEU A 71 -9.05 8.80 -0.40
N PHE A 72 -8.21 9.84 -0.34
CA PHE A 72 -8.30 10.89 0.68
C PHE A 72 -9.65 11.62 0.65
N VAL A 73 -10.25 11.78 -0.53
CA VAL A 73 -11.58 12.39 -0.71
C VAL A 73 -12.67 11.66 0.08
N ILE A 74 -12.51 10.35 0.29
CA ILE A 74 -13.46 9.49 1.01
C ILE A 74 -12.88 8.90 2.30
N GLU A 75 -11.84 9.54 2.85
CA GLU A 75 -11.09 9.02 4.01
C GLU A 75 -12.02 8.72 5.20
N GLY A 76 -13.00 9.58 5.47
CA GLY A 76 -13.98 9.37 6.54
C GLY A 76 -14.76 8.05 6.39
N SER A 77 -15.29 7.76 5.20
CA SER A 77 -15.95 6.46 4.93
C SER A 77 -14.99 5.30 5.07
N ILE A 78 -13.75 5.44 4.58
CA ILE A 78 -12.72 4.39 4.71
C ILE A 78 -12.42 4.13 6.19
N GLU A 79 -12.34 5.16 7.03
CA GLU A 79 -12.10 5.02 8.47
C GLU A 79 -13.25 4.30 9.18
N THR A 80 -14.51 4.63 8.90
CA THR A 80 -15.65 3.91 9.49
C THR A 80 -15.70 2.43 9.10
N ILE A 81 -15.32 2.11 7.86
CA ILE A 81 -15.16 0.72 7.39
C ILE A 81 -14.00 0.06 8.12
N ARG A 82 -12.85 0.73 8.23
CA ARG A 82 -11.66 0.23 8.91
C ARG A 82 -11.93 -0.11 10.38
N ASP A 83 -12.66 0.75 11.08
CA ASP A 83 -13.08 0.53 12.46
C ASP A 83 -13.99 -0.69 12.58
N SER A 84 -14.95 -0.83 11.65
CA SER A 84 -15.85 -1.97 11.62
C SER A 84 -15.12 -3.28 11.35
N VAL A 85 -14.23 -3.29 10.35
CA VAL A 85 -13.38 -4.43 10.02
C VAL A 85 -12.52 -4.80 11.22
N SER A 86 -11.81 -3.82 11.80
CA SER A 86 -10.97 -4.00 12.97
C SER A 86 -11.73 -4.62 14.13
N PHE A 87 -12.94 -4.11 14.43
CA PHE A 87 -13.77 -4.62 15.51
C PHE A 87 -14.14 -6.09 15.31
N TRP A 88 -14.62 -6.46 14.12
CA TRP A 88 -15.12 -7.81 13.83
C TRP A 88 -14.02 -8.83 13.56
N SER A 89 -12.85 -8.40 13.06
CA SER A 89 -11.70 -9.27 12.85
C SER A 89 -10.79 -9.40 14.09
N ALA A 90 -11.06 -8.67 15.18
CA ALA A 90 -10.18 -8.63 16.36
C ALA A 90 -10.05 -9.96 17.11
N SER A 91 -11.04 -10.85 17.02
CA SER A 91 -11.00 -12.14 17.71
C SER A 91 -11.77 -13.23 16.95
N PRO A 92 -11.40 -14.52 17.14
CA PRO A 92 -12.11 -15.64 16.51
C PRO A 92 -13.61 -15.65 16.84
N SER A 93 -13.99 -15.36 18.09
CA SER A 93 -15.39 -15.32 18.50
C SER A 93 -16.20 -14.22 17.81
N ARG A 94 -15.60 -13.04 17.57
CA ARG A 94 -16.28 -11.98 16.81
C ARG A 94 -16.40 -12.34 15.34
N MET A 95 -15.37 -12.96 14.77
CA MET A 95 -15.39 -13.43 13.39
C MET A 95 -16.46 -14.52 13.18
N GLU A 96 -16.59 -15.46 14.12
CA GLU A 96 -17.65 -16.48 14.08
C GLU A 96 -19.05 -15.85 14.13
N LYS A 97 -19.29 -14.90 15.04
CA LYS A 97 -20.55 -14.13 15.08
C LYS A 97 -20.82 -13.41 13.76
N PHE A 98 -19.80 -12.81 13.15
CA PHE A 98 -19.92 -12.15 11.86
C PHE A 98 -20.35 -13.14 10.77
N GLU A 99 -19.68 -14.28 10.68
CA GLU A 99 -19.95 -15.33 9.71
C GLU A 99 -21.33 -15.99 9.93
N ASP A 100 -21.79 -16.12 11.18
CA ASP A 100 -23.15 -16.57 11.51
C ASP A 100 -24.21 -15.63 10.94
N VAL A 101 -24.04 -14.31 11.11
CA VAL A 101 -24.98 -13.33 10.57
C VAL A 101 -24.96 -13.32 9.04
N ALA A 102 -23.77 -13.39 8.44
CA ALA A 102 -23.64 -13.49 6.98
C ALA A 102 -24.36 -14.75 6.43
N ARG A 103 -24.19 -15.90 7.08
CA ARG A 103 -24.92 -17.15 6.74
C ARG A 103 -26.43 -17.02 6.90
N GLN A 104 -26.91 -16.38 7.96
CA GLN A 104 -28.35 -16.13 8.16
C GLN A 104 -28.95 -15.25 7.06
N LEU A 105 -28.16 -14.33 6.50
CA LEU A 105 -28.54 -13.49 5.36
C LEU A 105 -28.32 -14.18 4.00
N LYS A 106 -27.85 -15.43 3.99
CA LYS A 106 -27.50 -16.20 2.78
C LYS A 106 -26.42 -15.51 1.93
N ILE A 107 -25.54 -14.74 2.55
CA ILE A 107 -24.37 -14.14 1.91
C ILE A 107 -23.24 -15.18 1.95
N SER A 108 -22.56 -15.36 0.82
CA SER A 108 -21.46 -16.33 0.70
C SER A 108 -20.23 -15.84 1.47
N CYS A 109 -19.83 -16.57 2.51
CA CYS A 109 -18.67 -16.24 3.34
C CYS A 109 -17.34 -16.69 2.70
N THR A 110 -17.09 -16.35 1.44
CA THR A 110 -15.86 -16.79 0.73
C THR A 110 -14.62 -15.98 1.09
N LYS A 111 -14.81 -14.75 1.58
CA LYS A 111 -13.71 -13.82 1.90
C LYS A 111 -13.76 -13.44 3.37
N LYS A 112 -12.63 -13.53 4.07
CA LYS A 112 -12.53 -13.04 5.45
C LYS A 112 -12.38 -11.53 5.47
N LEU A 113 -13.00 -10.89 6.47
CA LEU A 113 -12.69 -9.50 6.79
C LEU A 113 -11.20 -9.38 7.14
N ALA A 114 -10.52 -8.45 6.49
CA ALA A 114 -9.10 -8.20 6.70
C ALA A 114 -8.85 -6.68 6.71
N LEU A 115 -8.13 -6.22 7.73
CA LEU A 115 -7.75 -4.82 7.86
C LEU A 115 -6.74 -4.45 6.76
N ASP A 116 -6.88 -3.25 6.21
CA ASP A 116 -5.96 -2.75 5.19
C ASP A 116 -4.59 -2.37 5.77
N CYS A 117 -3.61 -2.29 4.88
CA CYS A 117 -2.31 -1.69 5.14
C CYS A 117 -2.32 -0.29 4.54
N LYS A 118 -2.41 0.76 5.38
CA LYS A 118 -2.57 2.17 4.96
C LYS A 118 -1.55 2.64 3.91
N THR A 119 -0.37 2.04 3.86
CA THR A 119 0.68 2.41 2.91
C THR A 119 0.50 1.78 1.52
N ARG A 120 -0.36 0.76 1.38
CA ARG A 120 -0.57 -0.05 0.17
C ARG A 120 -2.03 0.02 -0.32
N TRP A 121 -2.28 0.81 -1.36
CA TRP A 121 -3.62 1.06 -1.90
C TRP A 121 -4.42 -0.22 -2.26
N ASN A 122 -3.74 -1.25 -2.76
CA ASN A 122 -4.37 -2.50 -3.17
C ASN A 122 -5.00 -3.25 -1.98
N SER A 123 -4.43 -3.11 -0.79
CA SER A 123 -5.00 -3.70 0.43
C SER A 123 -6.25 -2.95 0.90
N THR A 124 -6.28 -1.61 0.77
CA THR A 124 -7.48 -0.80 1.03
C THR A 124 -8.58 -1.17 0.06
N ASN A 125 -8.27 -1.30 -1.23
CA ASN A 125 -9.24 -1.77 -2.23
C ASN A 125 -9.82 -3.14 -1.88
N LEU A 126 -9.00 -4.10 -1.45
CA LEU A 126 -9.49 -5.43 -1.06
C LEU A 126 -10.40 -5.38 0.18
N MET A 127 -10.04 -4.57 1.18
CA MET A 127 -10.88 -4.33 2.36
C MET A 127 -12.23 -3.74 1.96
N LEU A 128 -12.24 -2.71 1.11
CA LEU A 128 -13.46 -2.07 0.64
C LEU A 128 -14.36 -3.02 -0.17
N GLN A 129 -13.78 -3.78 -1.10
CA GLN A 129 -14.51 -4.79 -1.88
C GLN A 129 -15.16 -5.84 -0.97
N THR A 130 -14.41 -6.33 0.02
CA THR A 130 -14.92 -7.33 0.97
C THR A 130 -16.00 -6.74 1.88
N ALA A 131 -15.81 -5.52 2.39
CA ALA A 131 -16.81 -4.83 3.20
C ALA A 131 -18.11 -4.58 2.39
N LEU A 132 -17.99 -4.26 1.09
CA LEU A 132 -19.14 -4.04 0.22
C LEU A 132 -19.95 -5.33 0.00
N GLU A 133 -19.29 -6.48 -0.14
CA GLU A 133 -19.96 -7.80 -0.21
C GLU A 133 -20.78 -8.10 1.06
N TYR A 134 -20.33 -7.61 2.21
CA TYR A 134 -20.99 -7.79 3.51
C TYR A 134 -21.79 -6.56 3.99
N LYS A 135 -22.12 -5.61 3.10
CA LYS A 135 -22.79 -4.35 3.48
C LYS A 135 -24.04 -4.55 4.34
N ASP A 136 -24.82 -5.61 4.06
CA ASP A 136 -26.08 -5.88 4.75
C ASP A 136 -25.88 -6.60 6.11
N VAL A 137 -24.67 -7.11 6.37
CA VAL A 137 -24.30 -7.79 7.62
C VAL A 137 -24.09 -6.78 8.74
N PHE A 138 -23.40 -5.66 8.47
CA PHE A 138 -23.03 -4.67 9.50
C PHE A 138 -24.24 -4.09 10.26
N PRO A 139 -25.36 -3.69 9.61
CA PRO A 139 -26.55 -3.21 10.32
C PRO A 139 -27.16 -4.27 11.25
N ARG A 140 -27.15 -5.55 10.85
CA ARG A 140 -27.67 -6.64 11.69
C ARG A 140 -26.80 -6.89 12.92
N LEU A 141 -25.49 -6.76 12.76
CA LEU A 141 -24.54 -6.89 13.85
C LEU A 141 -24.64 -5.75 14.87
N LYS A 142 -24.92 -4.53 14.42
CA LYS A 142 -25.17 -3.37 15.29
C LYS A 142 -26.32 -3.59 16.27
N LEU A 143 -27.37 -4.31 15.84
CA LEU A 143 -28.51 -4.64 16.70
C LEU A 143 -28.18 -5.72 17.75
N ARG A 144 -27.15 -6.54 17.51
CA ARG A 144 -26.79 -7.70 18.33
C ARG A 144 -25.62 -7.46 19.28
N GLU A 145 -24.75 -6.51 18.98
CA GLU A 145 -23.53 -6.24 19.74
C GLU A 145 -23.48 -4.78 20.21
N LYS A 146 -23.75 -4.56 21.50
CA LYS A 146 -23.79 -3.21 22.08
C LYS A 146 -22.42 -2.51 22.00
N ALA A 147 -21.34 -3.27 22.06
CA ALA A 147 -19.97 -2.74 21.97
C ALA A 147 -19.60 -2.29 20.55
N TYR A 148 -20.38 -2.65 19.53
CA TYR A 148 -20.14 -2.26 18.14
C TYR A 148 -20.75 -0.87 17.89
N CYS A 149 -19.92 0.18 17.99
CA CYS A 149 -20.40 1.56 17.94
C CYS A 149 -20.45 2.17 16.53
N THR A 150 -19.53 1.78 15.65
CA THR A 150 -19.33 2.42 14.34
C THR A 150 -19.96 1.59 13.23
N LEU A 151 -20.82 2.18 12.40
CA LEU A 151 -21.34 1.53 11.19
C LEU A 151 -20.62 2.07 9.95
N PRO A 152 -20.31 1.24 8.95
CA PRO A 152 -19.85 1.72 7.65
C PRO A 152 -20.91 2.62 7.01
N THR A 153 -20.49 3.77 6.48
CA THR A 153 -21.33 4.72 5.72
C THR A 153 -20.81 4.97 4.33
#